data_AF-A0AAV4JKD3-F1
#
_entry.id   AF-A0AAV4JKD3-F1
#
_cell.length_a   1.000
_cell.length_b   1.000
_cell.length_c   1.000
_cell.angle_alpha   90.00
_cell.angle_beta   90.00
_cell.angle_gamma   90.00
#
_symmetry.space_group_name_H-M   'P 1'
#
loop_
_entity.id
_entity.type
_entity.pdbx_description
1 polymer ?
#
loop_
_entity_poly.entity_id
_entity_poly.type
_entity_poly.pdbx_seq_one_letter_code
_entity_poly.pdbx_strand_id
1 'polypeptide(L)'
;MDRYLDVVSGLACLNDPESYAGGSFMLLDLSKLSSFHTKNLRKIARIFWPQRISNEELLEHCQQESIEKILVERRWKWLGHVLRKSQNAIPRVAVQWKPEGRRKRGRPKTTWRRTAEAEAATMGQSWVTLRTLAQDREKWRDFVAALVAHGKKGSE
;
A
#
# COMPACT_ATOMS: atom_id res chain seq x y z
N MET A 1 24.59 -2.27 0.62
CA MET A 1 23.18 -2.46 0.21
C MET A 1 22.32 -2.88 1.40
N ASP A 2 22.84 -3.69 2.33
CA ASP A 2 22.12 -4.16 3.52
C ASP A 2 21.58 -3.06 4.43
N ARG A 3 22.30 -1.94 4.62
CA ARG A 3 21.82 -0.84 5.48
C ARG A 3 20.57 -0.10 4.97
N TYR A 4 20.25 -0.15 3.67
CA TYR A 4 19.01 0.44 3.14
C TYR A 4 17.84 -0.53 3.31
N LEU A 5 18.10 -1.82 3.12
CA LEU A 5 17.17 -2.88 3.48
C LEU A 5 16.90 -2.87 4.99
N ASP A 6 17.87 -2.61 5.85
CA ASP A 6 17.67 -2.49 7.31
C ASP A 6 16.89 -1.24 7.72
N VAL A 7 16.93 -0.14 6.96
CA VAL A 7 16.08 1.04 7.23
C VAL A 7 14.65 0.83 6.72
N VAL A 8 14.49 0.08 5.62
CA VAL A 8 13.17 -0.27 5.05
C VAL A 8 12.53 -1.48 5.75
N SER A 9 13.36 -2.36 6.32
CA SER A 9 13.02 -3.53 7.15
C SER A 9 12.90 -3.15 8.63
N GLY A 10 13.67 -2.17 9.10
CA GLY A 10 13.59 -1.59 10.45
C GLY A 10 12.29 -0.83 10.75
N LEU A 11 11.43 -0.65 9.74
CA LEU A 11 10.02 -0.30 9.94
C LEU A 11 9.19 -1.47 10.54
N ALA A 12 9.77 -2.65 10.74
CA ALA A 12 9.14 -3.77 11.44
C ALA A 12 8.91 -3.51 12.94
N CYS A 13 9.56 -2.50 13.53
CA CYS A 13 9.41 -2.14 14.94
C CYS A 13 8.29 -1.15 15.24
N LEU A 14 7.40 -0.84 14.28
CA LEU A 14 6.25 0.04 14.50
C LEU A 14 4.92 -0.69 14.28
N ASN A 15 4.78 -1.95 14.72
CA ASN A 15 3.46 -2.55 14.88
C ASN A 15 2.83 -2.17 16.24
N ASP A 16 2.90 -0.89 16.59
CA ASP A 16 2.34 -0.35 17.83
C ASP A 16 0.84 -0.03 17.61
N PRO A 17 -0.10 -0.72 18.29
CA PRO A 17 -1.53 -0.67 17.97
C PRO A 17 -2.18 0.71 18.16
N GLU A 18 -1.60 1.56 19.01
CA GLU A 18 -2.20 2.85 19.40
C GLU A 18 -1.84 4.01 18.47
N SER A 19 -0.75 3.89 17.68
CA SER A 19 -0.33 4.96 16.75
C SER A 19 -1.23 5.06 15.49
N TYR A 20 -1.90 3.96 15.12
CA TYR A 20 -2.67 3.85 13.87
C TYR A 20 -4.10 4.41 13.93
N ALA A 21 -4.57 4.86 15.09
CA ALA A 21 -5.88 5.48 15.26
C ALA A 21 -5.95 6.92 14.70
N GLY A 22 -4.80 7.53 14.37
CA GLY A 22 -4.72 8.80 13.66
C GLY A 22 -5.03 8.65 12.17
N GLY A 23 -6.29 8.81 11.78
CA GLY A 23 -6.81 8.65 10.42
C GLY A 23 -6.33 9.66 9.35
N SER A 24 -5.01 9.81 9.18
CA SER A 24 -4.42 10.71 8.18
C SER A 24 -3.15 10.20 7.46
N PHE A 25 -2.57 9.04 7.81
CA PHE A 25 -1.22 8.71 7.31
C PHE A 25 -1.15 7.96 5.96
N MET A 26 -2.25 7.50 5.37
CA MET A 26 -2.21 6.72 4.11
C MET A 26 -2.69 7.52 2.89
N LEU A 27 -2.28 8.79 2.80
CA LEU A 27 -2.43 9.60 1.59
C LEU A 27 -1.18 10.41 1.32
N LEU A 28 -0.08 9.69 1.14
CA LEU A 28 0.96 10.18 0.26
C LEU A 28 0.48 9.99 -1.17
N ASP A 29 0.47 11.10 -1.90
CA ASP A 29 0.50 11.14 -3.35
C ASP A 29 1.50 10.07 -3.86
N LEU A 30 0.99 8.94 -4.36
CA LEU A 30 1.79 7.80 -4.81
C LEU A 30 2.87 8.25 -5.80
N SER A 31 2.55 9.26 -6.61
CA SER A 31 3.48 9.88 -7.55
C SER A 31 4.67 10.55 -6.86
N LYS A 32 4.45 11.25 -5.73
CA LYS A 32 5.53 11.88 -4.94
C LYS A 32 6.40 10.83 -4.28
N LEU A 33 5.79 9.76 -3.76
CA LEU A 33 6.54 8.69 -3.14
C LEU A 33 7.36 7.89 -4.17
N SER A 34 6.79 7.63 -5.35
CA SER A 34 7.49 7.02 -6.49
C SER A 34 8.65 7.88 -6.97
N SER A 35 8.43 9.20 -7.09
CA SER A 35 9.49 10.16 -7.44
C SER A 35 10.59 10.20 -6.39
N PHE A 36 10.24 10.18 -5.09
CA PHE A 36 11.20 10.13 -4.01
C PHE A 36 12.00 8.81 -4.04
N HIS A 37 11.33 7.68 -4.18
CA HIS A 37 11.97 6.36 -4.23
C HIS A 37 12.99 6.28 -5.38
N THR A 38 12.57 6.59 -6.61
CA THR A 38 13.45 6.59 -7.79
C THR A 38 14.59 7.59 -7.67
N LYS A 39 14.35 8.79 -7.11
CA LYS A 39 15.41 9.78 -6.84
C LYS A 39 16.46 9.26 -5.86
N ASN A 40 16.05 8.56 -4.81
CA ASN A 40 16.99 7.97 -3.85
C ASN A 40 17.79 6.82 -4.49
N LEU A 41 17.14 5.95 -5.28
CA LEU A 41 17.83 4.87 -5.99
C LEU A 41 18.90 5.41 -6.94
N ARG A 42 18.62 6.48 -7.71
CA ARG A 42 19.63 7.11 -8.58
C ARG A 42 20.83 7.63 -7.79
N LYS A 43 20.61 8.24 -6.62
CA LYS A 43 21.69 8.70 -5.74
C LYS A 43 22.54 7.56 -5.20
N ILE A 44 21.90 6.49 -4.74
CA ILE A 44 22.59 5.30 -4.19
C ILE A 44 23.39 4.59 -5.28
N ALA A 45 22.81 4.43 -6.47
CA ALA A 45 23.45 3.85 -7.64
C ALA A 45 24.49 4.79 -8.31
N ARG A 46 24.67 6.01 -7.79
CA ARG A 46 25.58 7.05 -8.32
C ARG A 46 25.37 7.36 -9.81
N ILE A 47 24.11 7.33 -10.26
CA ILE A 47 23.74 7.68 -11.63
C ILE A 47 23.53 9.18 -11.73
N PHE A 48 24.37 9.84 -12.53
CA PHE A 48 24.30 11.27 -12.80
C PHE A 48 24.24 11.52 -14.31
N TRP A 49 23.83 12.72 -14.69
CA TRP A 49 23.99 13.18 -16.07
C TRP A 49 25.47 13.05 -16.49
N PRO A 50 25.81 12.62 -17.72
CA PRO A 50 24.95 12.43 -18.91
C PRO A 50 24.30 11.05 -19.02
N GLN A 51 24.46 10.16 -18.03
CA GLN A 51 23.89 8.81 -18.08
C GLN A 51 22.36 8.87 -17.92
N ARG A 52 21.63 8.48 -18.96
CA ARG A 52 20.17 8.40 -18.97
C ARG A 52 19.74 6.93 -18.89
N ILE A 53 19.04 6.58 -17.80
CA ILE A 53 18.52 5.22 -17.53
C ILE A 53 17.02 5.35 -17.25
N SER A 54 16.21 4.43 -17.77
CA SER A 54 14.76 4.40 -17.52
C SER A 54 14.44 4.11 -16.04
N ASN A 55 13.21 4.36 -15.59
CA ASN A 55 12.85 4.00 -14.21
C ASN A 55 12.74 2.47 -14.02
N GLU A 56 12.39 1.73 -15.06
CA GLU A 56 12.29 0.26 -15.04
C GLU A 56 13.68 -0.36 -14.92
N GLU A 57 14.61 0.05 -15.77
CA GLU A 57 16.02 -0.40 -15.72
C GLU A 57 16.68 -0.05 -14.39
N LEU A 58 16.39 1.12 -13.83
CA LEU A 58 16.89 1.51 -12.50
C LEU A 58 16.43 0.55 -11.41
N LEU A 59 15.15 0.17 -11.43
CA LEU A 59 14.57 -0.75 -10.45
C LEU A 59 15.15 -2.16 -10.61
N GLU A 60 15.29 -2.65 -11.84
CA GLU A 60 15.92 -3.94 -12.13
C GLU A 60 17.38 -3.97 -11.70
N HIS A 61 18.15 -2.92 -12.03
CA HIS A 61 19.54 -2.80 -11.63
C HIS A 61 19.73 -2.76 -10.11
N CYS A 62 18.79 -2.13 -9.38
CA CYS A 62 18.78 -2.13 -7.92
C CYS A 62 18.10 -3.35 -7.29
N GLN A 63 17.54 -4.28 -8.08
CA GLN A 63 16.72 -5.40 -7.61
C GLN A 63 15.60 -4.94 -6.66
N GLN A 64 14.94 -3.83 -6.99
CA GLN A 64 13.86 -3.24 -6.20
C GLN A 64 12.52 -3.32 -6.91
N GLU A 65 11.45 -3.50 -6.14
CA GLU A 65 10.09 -3.34 -6.65
C GLU A 65 9.66 -1.87 -6.63
N SER A 66 8.69 -1.51 -7.47
CA SER A 66 8.10 -0.18 -7.41
C SER A 66 7.41 0.03 -6.05
N ILE A 67 7.56 1.23 -5.49
CA ILE A 67 6.99 1.55 -4.19
C ILE A 67 5.47 1.40 -4.15
N GLU A 68 4.81 1.55 -5.29
CA GLU A 68 3.36 1.37 -5.45
C GLU A 68 2.94 -0.08 -5.17
N LYS A 69 3.66 -1.06 -5.74
CA LYS A 69 3.43 -2.49 -5.49
C LYS A 69 3.61 -2.83 -4.02
N ILE A 70 4.69 -2.34 -3.42
CA ILE A 70 4.99 -2.56 -2.01
C ILE A 70 3.87 -2.00 -1.12
N LEU A 71 3.38 -0.80 -1.42
CA LEU A 71 2.30 -0.18 -0.65
C LEU A 71 0.99 -0.94 -0.77
N VAL A 72 0.62 -1.35 -1.99
CA VAL A 72 -0.57 -2.14 -2.25
C VAL A 72 -0.48 -3.46 -1.46
N GLU A 73 0.62 -4.20 -1.62
CA GLU A 73 0.80 -5.49 -0.96
C GLU A 73 0.71 -5.37 0.58
N ARG A 74 1.41 -4.40 1.17
CA ARG A 74 1.37 -4.15 2.63
C ARG A 74 -0.03 -3.79 3.11
N ARG A 75 -0.74 -2.95 2.37
CA ARG A 75 -2.11 -2.53 2.69
C ARG A 75 -3.06 -3.72 2.74
N TRP A 76 -2.98 -4.59 1.74
CA TRP A 76 -3.85 -5.75 1.62
C TRP A 76 -3.47 -6.88 2.58
N LYS A 77 -2.18 -7.06 2.89
CA LYS A 77 -1.73 -7.93 3.99
C LYS A 77 -2.32 -7.49 5.33
N TRP A 78 -2.25 -6.18 5.64
CA TRP A 78 -2.83 -5.61 6.85
C TRP A 78 -4.35 -5.76 6.90
N LEU A 79 -5.05 -5.44 5.80
CA LEU A 79 -6.50 -5.59 5.71
C LEU A 79 -6.93 -7.04 5.98
N GLY A 80 -6.24 -8.01 5.37
CA GLY A 80 -6.52 -9.43 5.62
C GLY A 80 -6.33 -9.81 7.09
N HIS A 81 -5.27 -9.31 7.74
CA HIS A 81 -5.07 -9.51 9.17
C HIS A 81 -6.23 -8.93 10.01
N VAL A 82 -6.68 -7.72 9.70
CA VAL A 82 -7.79 -7.07 10.41
C VAL A 82 -9.12 -7.81 10.18
N LEU A 83 -9.42 -8.24 8.97
CA LEU A 83 -10.67 -8.94 8.63
C LEU A 83 -10.78 -10.32 9.30
N ARG A 84 -9.65 -10.95 9.63
CA ARG A 84 -9.59 -12.23 10.36
C ARG A 84 -9.72 -12.08 11.88
N LYS A 85 -9.57 -10.87 12.44
CA LYS A 85 -9.80 -10.66 13.88
C LYS A 85 -11.27 -10.86 14.24
N SER A 86 -11.58 -11.07 15.53
CA SER A 86 -12.95 -11.21 16.02
C SER A 86 -13.81 -9.99 15.64
N GLN A 87 -15.13 -10.19 15.49
CA GLN A 87 -16.04 -9.13 15.04
C GLN A 87 -16.04 -7.90 15.98
N ASN A 88 -15.77 -8.12 17.27
CA ASN A 88 -15.71 -7.09 18.30
C ASN A 88 -14.31 -6.45 18.45
N ALA A 89 -13.32 -6.92 17.70
CA ALA A 89 -11.98 -6.33 17.75
C ALA A 89 -12.02 -4.89 17.23
N ILE A 90 -11.54 -3.95 18.05
CA ILE A 90 -11.42 -2.52 17.74
C ILE A 90 -10.92 -2.25 16.31
N PRO A 91 -9.81 -2.83 15.82
CA PRO A 91 -9.33 -2.57 14.47
C PRO A 91 -10.32 -3.01 13.37
N ARG A 92 -11.08 -4.09 13.60
CA ARG A 92 -12.09 -4.59 12.65
C ARG A 92 -13.31 -3.68 12.59
N VAL A 93 -13.74 -3.18 13.74
CA VAL A 93 -14.82 -2.18 13.84
C VAL A 93 -14.39 -0.87 13.17
N ALA A 94 -13.18 -0.38 13.47
CA ALA A 94 -12.65 0.86 12.91
C ALA A 94 -12.56 0.84 11.38
N VAL A 95 -12.11 -0.27 10.79
CA VAL A 95 -12.05 -0.46 9.33
C VAL A 95 -13.45 -0.46 8.69
N GLN A 96 -14.48 -0.94 9.40
CA GLN A 96 -15.86 -0.99 8.92
C GLN A 96 -16.61 0.34 9.12
N TRP A 97 -16.13 1.19 10.02
CA TRP A 97 -16.81 2.43 10.37
C TRP A 97 -16.87 3.41 9.19
N LYS A 98 -18.08 3.94 8.93
CA LYS A 98 -18.33 5.00 7.94
C LYS A 98 -18.77 6.25 8.70
N PRO A 99 -17.92 7.28 8.83
CA PRO A 99 -18.35 8.52 9.46
C PRO A 99 -19.42 9.19 8.59
N GLU A 100 -20.55 9.52 9.21
CA GLU A 100 -21.61 10.31 8.59
C GLU A 100 -21.24 11.80 8.59
N GLY A 101 -21.72 12.53 7.57
CA GLY A 101 -21.56 13.98 7.47
C GLY A 101 -20.56 14.48 6.41
N ARG A 102 -20.59 15.81 6.21
CA ARG A 102 -19.79 16.51 5.20
C ARG A 102 -18.38 16.78 5.72
N ARG A 103 -17.36 16.47 4.91
CA ARG A 103 -15.95 16.78 5.25
C ARG A 103 -15.67 18.27 5.17
N LYS A 104 -14.86 18.78 6.11
CA LYS A 104 -14.32 20.15 6.07
C LYS A 104 -13.41 20.35 4.85
N ARG A 105 -13.38 21.59 4.33
CA ARG A 105 -12.46 21.99 3.25
C ARG A 105 -11.00 21.79 3.70
N GLY A 106 -10.13 21.34 2.80
CA GLY A 106 -8.70 21.11 3.05
C GLY A 106 -8.28 19.69 3.44
N ARG A 107 -9.22 18.81 3.86
CA ARG A 107 -8.89 17.40 4.16
C ARG A 107 -8.64 16.61 2.85
N PRO A 108 -7.69 15.65 2.82
CA PRO A 108 -7.52 14.75 1.67
C PRO A 108 -8.84 14.12 1.22
N LYS A 109 -9.08 14.16 -0.10
CA LYS A 109 -10.37 13.75 -0.71
C LYS A 109 -10.61 12.25 -0.63
N THR A 110 -9.54 11.48 -0.73
CA THR A 110 -9.52 10.02 -0.62
C THR A 110 -9.36 9.61 0.84
N THR A 111 -9.81 8.40 1.19
CA THR A 111 -9.56 7.79 2.50
C THR A 111 -9.00 6.41 2.23
N TRP A 112 -8.27 5.85 3.20
CA TRP A 112 -7.76 4.48 3.11
C TRP A 112 -8.84 3.49 2.61
N ARG A 113 -10.05 3.56 3.18
CA ARG A 113 -11.16 2.70 2.78
C ARG A 113 -11.60 2.92 1.34
N ARG A 114 -11.68 4.16 0.87
CA ARG A 114 -12.04 4.46 -0.53
C ARG A 114 -10.99 3.94 -1.51
N THR A 115 -9.72 4.02 -1.14
CA THR A 115 -8.62 3.45 -1.94
C THR A 115 -8.71 1.93 -1.98
N ALA A 116 -8.89 1.27 -0.83
CA ALA A 116 -9.06 -0.18 -0.77
C ALA A 116 -10.32 -0.65 -1.51
N GLU A 117 -11.44 0.07 -1.41
CA GLU A 117 -12.67 -0.23 -2.16
C GLU A 117 -12.49 -0.02 -3.68
N ALA A 118 -11.75 1.01 -4.11
CA ALA A 118 -11.44 1.22 -5.52
C ALA A 118 -10.54 0.10 -6.08
N GLU A 119 -9.50 -0.29 -5.33
CA GLU A 119 -8.62 -1.42 -5.69
C GLU A 119 -9.36 -2.78 -5.65
N ALA A 120 -10.34 -2.94 -4.76
CA ALA A 120 -11.22 -4.10 -4.78
C ALA A 120 -12.09 -4.12 -6.05
N ALA A 121 -12.62 -2.95 -6.40
CA ALA A 121 -13.50 -2.78 -7.54
C ALA A 121 -12.79 -3.04 -8.87
N THR A 122 -11.48 -2.74 -9.00
CA THR A 122 -10.72 -3.13 -10.20
C THR A 122 -10.65 -4.64 -10.39
N MET A 123 -10.77 -5.41 -9.30
CA MET A 123 -10.83 -6.88 -9.31
C MET A 123 -12.29 -7.42 -9.29
N GLY A 124 -13.29 -6.55 -9.45
CA GLY A 124 -14.70 -6.92 -9.38
C GLY A 124 -15.17 -7.41 -8.02
N GLN A 125 -14.41 -7.15 -6.94
CA GLN A 125 -14.72 -7.64 -5.60
C GLN A 125 -15.49 -6.60 -4.78
N SER A 126 -16.46 -7.09 -4.01
CA SER A 126 -17.21 -6.29 -3.05
C SER A 126 -16.62 -6.41 -1.65
N TRP A 127 -16.93 -5.46 -0.77
CA TRP A 127 -16.50 -5.53 0.63
C TRP A 127 -17.06 -6.74 1.41
N VAL A 128 -18.19 -7.30 0.95
CA VAL A 128 -18.78 -8.51 1.54
C VAL A 128 -17.96 -9.73 1.10
N THR A 129 -17.65 -9.85 -0.18
CA THR A 129 -16.86 -10.98 -0.71
C THR A 129 -15.45 -11.00 -0.11
N LEU A 130 -14.83 -9.83 0.05
CA LEU A 130 -13.52 -9.71 0.72
C LEU A 130 -13.51 -10.22 2.16
N ARG A 131 -14.60 -10.05 2.91
CA ARG A 131 -14.69 -10.57 4.30
C ARG A 131 -14.64 -12.09 4.35
N THR A 132 -15.34 -12.73 3.43
CA THR A 132 -15.35 -14.19 3.30
C THR A 132 -14.01 -14.68 2.76
N LEU A 133 -13.49 -14.03 1.70
CA LEU A 133 -12.22 -14.36 1.07
C LEU A 133 -11.04 -14.26 2.05
N ALA A 134 -11.04 -13.26 2.93
CA ALA A 134 -9.97 -13.05 3.90
C ALA A 134 -9.83 -14.16 4.95
N GLN A 135 -10.88 -14.96 5.19
CA GLN A 135 -10.82 -16.08 6.13
C GLN A 135 -9.94 -17.21 5.60
N ASP A 136 -9.99 -17.44 4.29
CA ASP A 136 -9.13 -18.38 3.59
C ASP A 136 -7.77 -17.71 3.30
N ARG A 137 -6.72 -18.17 3.99
CA ARG A 137 -5.39 -17.56 3.87
C ARG A 137 -4.77 -17.74 2.49
N GLU A 138 -5.04 -18.87 1.85
CA GLU A 138 -4.48 -19.20 0.55
C GLU A 138 -5.16 -18.35 -0.52
N LYS A 139 -6.50 -18.36 -0.56
CA LYS A 139 -7.25 -17.51 -1.49
C LYS A 139 -6.99 -16.02 -1.28
N TRP A 140 -6.76 -15.58 -0.03
CA TRP A 140 -6.36 -14.20 0.25
C TRP A 140 -4.98 -13.89 -0.33
N ARG A 141 -3.99 -14.77 -0.15
CA ARG A 141 -2.64 -14.59 -0.70
C ARG A 141 -2.69 -14.47 -2.22
N ASP A 142 -3.42 -15.35 -2.88
CA ASP A 142 -3.54 -15.39 -4.34
C ASP A 142 -4.25 -14.13 -4.87
N PHE A 143 -5.29 -13.69 -4.17
CA PHE A 143 -5.96 -12.42 -4.47
C PHE A 143 -5.03 -11.21 -4.34
N VAL A 144 -4.22 -11.13 -3.28
CA VAL A 144 -3.26 -10.03 -3.11
C VAL A 144 -2.19 -10.07 -4.20
N ALA A 145 -1.68 -11.25 -4.53
CA ALA A 145 -0.70 -11.40 -5.62
C ALA A 145 -1.28 -10.94 -6.97
N ALA A 146 -2.52 -11.34 -7.28
CA ALA A 146 -3.22 -10.91 -8.49
C ALA A 146 -3.43 -9.38 -8.52
N LEU A 147 -3.76 -8.77 -7.38
CA LEU A 147 -3.99 -7.34 -7.27
C LEU A 147 -2.69 -6.54 -7.47
N VAL A 148 -1.57 -7.01 -6.90
CA VAL A 148 -0.23 -6.42 -7.12
C VAL A 148 0.21 -6.54 -8.59
N ALA A 149 -0.12 -7.66 -9.25
CA ALA A 149 0.14 -7.84 -10.67
C ALA A 149 -0.71 -6.91 -11.55
N HIS A 150 -1.97 -6.67 -11.17
CA HIS A 150 -2.91 -5.81 -11.90
C HIS A 150 -2.54 -4.31 -11.85
N GLY A 151 -1.82 -3.88 -10.81
CA GLY A 151 -1.33 -2.50 -10.66
C GLY A 151 -0.37 -1.99 -11.76
N LYS A 152 -0.04 -2.81 -12.76
CA LYS A 152 0.79 -2.44 -13.91
C LYS A 152 0.09 -1.61 -15.00
N LYS A 153 -1.26 -1.52 -15.04
CA LYS A 153 -1.97 -0.80 -16.11
C LYS A 153 -2.31 0.64 -15.69
N GLY A 154 -1.33 1.53 -15.81
CA GLY A 154 -1.51 2.95 -15.48
C GLY A 154 -0.45 3.85 -16.10
N SER A 155 -0.11 3.63 -17.37
CA SER A 155 0.61 4.61 -18.20
C SER A 155 0.45 4.27 -19.68
N GLU A 156 -0.65 4.76 -20.26
CA GLU A 156 -0.73 5.20 -21.66
C GLU A 156 -1.33 6.61 -21.65
#